data_AF-A0A0C3PXW5-F1
#
_entry.id   AF-A0A0C3PXW5-F1
#
_cell.length_a   1.000
_cell.length_b   1.000
_cell.length_c   1.000
_cell.angle_alpha   90.00
_cell.angle_beta   90.00
_cell.angle_gamma   90.00
#
_symmetry.space_group_name_H-M   'P 1'
#
loop_
_entity.id
_entity.type
_entity.pdbx_description
1 polymer ?
#
loop_
_entity_poly.entity_id
_entity_poly.type
_entity_poly.pdbx_seq_one_letter_code
_entity_poly.pdbx_strand_id
1 'polypeptide(L)'
;MSAYGAISCVPRTSYLPSTIWPHPAPDNPNQRKDNSNTICIHHIDLQFAIKQEHEGLFEYLHVVFADEVDKGMTYPQEDMRDPATFANYFFAADVIVAIVGARSPDEDTPVGMSTSEVNEAVREVNLSLEASRRGRSWAECIAGFYYVKPNYPGRSSHICNAGFVVPPTQRGRGYGRVLAKSYLHYAPRLGYKASIFNLVYVNNEASIRLWENLGFIKAGRIPKAGRLKRSDGKGEEYVDAWVFYRSFSDSGSEGEAP
;
A
#
# COMPACT_ATOMS: atom_id res chain seq x y z
N MET A 1 9.41 4.13 -16.49
CA MET A 1 9.44 5.55 -16.04
C MET A 1 8.09 6.20 -16.27
N SER A 2 7.77 7.30 -15.58
CA SER A 2 6.56 8.09 -15.87
C SER A 2 6.63 8.67 -17.29
N ALA A 3 5.48 8.95 -17.91
CA ALA A 3 5.40 9.66 -19.18
C ALA A 3 6.07 11.04 -19.16
N TYR A 4 6.35 11.57 -17.95
CA TYR A 4 6.96 12.86 -17.71
C TYR A 4 8.41 12.79 -17.23
N GLY A 5 9.06 11.62 -17.33
CA GLY A 5 10.40 11.40 -16.79
C GLY A 5 10.41 11.26 -15.27
N ALA A 6 11.52 11.63 -14.62
CA ALA A 6 11.62 11.60 -13.17
C ALA A 6 10.75 12.70 -12.55
N ILE A 7 9.72 12.32 -11.80
CA ILE A 7 8.89 13.27 -11.05
C ILE A 7 9.64 13.64 -9.77
N SER A 8 10.08 14.90 -9.67
CA SER A 8 10.71 15.40 -8.46
C SER A 8 9.71 15.38 -7.30
N CYS A 9 10.11 14.78 -6.18
CA CYS A 9 9.38 14.85 -4.92
C CYS A 9 10.18 15.72 -3.95
N VAL A 10 9.48 16.57 -3.19
CA VAL A 10 10.11 17.32 -2.09
C VAL A 10 10.48 16.31 -1.00
N PRO A 11 11.75 16.22 -0.57
CA PRO A 11 12.14 15.35 0.51
C PRO A 11 11.35 15.67 1.78
N ARG A 12 10.86 14.64 2.46
CA ARG A 12 10.16 14.79 3.74
C ARG A 12 11.15 15.09 4.85
N THR A 13 10.75 15.93 5.79
CA THR A 13 11.55 16.23 6.99
C THR A 13 11.25 15.31 8.17
N SER A 14 10.15 14.55 8.12
CA SER A 14 9.73 13.62 9.17
C SER A 14 8.83 12.50 8.63
N TYR A 15 8.81 11.38 9.36
CA TYR A 15 7.89 10.27 9.10
C TYR A 15 6.54 10.50 9.78
N LEU A 16 5.50 9.88 9.23
CA LEU A 16 4.18 9.89 9.85
C LEU A 16 4.17 8.81 10.96
N PRO A 17 3.38 8.99 12.03
CA PRO A 17 3.30 8.00 13.10
C PRO A 17 2.91 6.61 12.59
N SER A 18 3.47 5.58 13.22
CA SER A 18 3.05 4.20 12.97
C SER A 18 1.64 3.98 13.49
N THR A 19 0.90 3.09 12.85
CA THR A 19 -0.50 2.81 13.20
C THR A 19 -0.73 1.33 13.44
N ILE A 20 -1.61 1.01 14.39
CA ILE A 20 -2.10 -0.34 14.64
C ILE A 20 -3.50 -0.47 14.06
N TRP A 21 -3.68 -1.53 13.27
CA TRP A 21 -4.93 -1.89 12.64
C TRP A 21 -5.39 -3.26 13.14
N PRO A 22 -6.70 -3.51 13.26
CA PRO A 22 -7.21 -4.83 13.61
C PRO A 22 -6.84 -5.85 12.52
N HIS A 23 -6.67 -7.12 12.92
CA HIS A 23 -6.59 -8.20 11.94
C HIS A 23 -7.84 -8.15 11.04
N PRO A 24 -7.70 -8.30 9.72
CA PRO A 24 -8.85 -8.51 8.88
C PRO A 24 -9.62 -9.75 9.35
N ALA A 25 -10.95 -9.64 9.45
CA ALA A 25 -11.80 -10.78 9.71
C ALA A 25 -11.61 -11.83 8.59
N PRO A 26 -11.65 -13.13 8.91
CA PRO A 26 -11.57 -14.16 7.89
C PRO A 26 -12.73 -14.02 6.91
N ASP A 27 -12.47 -14.23 5.61
CA ASP A 27 -13.50 -14.21 4.56
C ASP A 27 -14.53 -15.34 4.76
N ASN A 28 -14.16 -16.40 5.49
CA ASN A 28 -15.07 -17.49 5.89
C ASN A 28 -15.52 -17.30 7.36
N PRO A 29 -16.82 -17.12 7.63
CA PRO A 29 -17.34 -16.93 9.00
C PRO A 29 -17.13 -18.13 9.93
N ASN A 30 -16.84 -19.32 9.38
CA ASN A 30 -16.53 -20.53 10.16
C ASN A 30 -15.04 -20.70 10.49
N GLN A 31 -14.17 -19.84 9.96
CA GLN A 31 -12.76 -19.86 10.29
C GLN A 31 -12.56 -19.17 11.64
N ARG A 32 -11.83 -19.79 12.58
CA ARG A 32 -11.55 -19.17 13.88
C ARG A 32 -10.93 -17.79 13.66
N LYS A 33 -11.58 -16.75 14.20
CA LYS A 33 -10.99 -15.41 14.28
C LYS A 33 -9.70 -15.53 15.09
N ASP A 34 -8.56 -15.37 14.44
CA ASP A 34 -7.32 -15.10 15.14
C ASP A 34 -7.37 -13.66 15.67
N ASN A 35 -8.12 -13.45 16.75
CA ASN A 35 -8.25 -12.17 17.45
C ASN A 35 -6.91 -11.72 18.07
N SER A 36 -5.84 -12.48 17.90
CA SER A 36 -4.58 -12.29 18.61
C SER A 36 -3.49 -11.58 17.80
N ASN A 37 -3.73 -11.17 16.55
CA ASN A 37 -2.70 -10.54 15.71
C ASN A 37 -3.16 -9.20 15.13
N THR A 38 -2.55 -8.09 15.55
CA THR A 38 -2.79 -6.77 14.95
C THR A 38 -1.89 -6.56 13.72
N ILE A 39 -2.16 -5.56 12.90
CA ILE A 39 -1.26 -5.15 11.81
C ILE A 39 -0.66 -3.79 12.16
N CYS A 40 0.66 -3.75 12.33
CA CYS A 40 1.40 -2.51 12.58
C CYS A 40 1.89 -1.95 11.24
N ILE A 41 1.60 -0.70 10.94
CA ILE A 41 1.92 -0.06 9.67
C ILE A 41 2.86 1.11 9.91
N HIS A 42 3.93 1.19 9.11
CA HIS A 42 5.04 2.12 9.28
C HIS A 42 5.26 2.93 8.01
N HIS A 43 5.48 4.24 8.15
CA HIS A 43 5.92 5.12 7.07
C HIS A 43 7.46 5.17 7.04
N ILE A 44 8.05 4.79 5.91
CA ILE A 44 9.50 4.71 5.70
C ILE A 44 9.89 5.32 4.35
N ASP A 45 11.19 5.55 4.16
CA ASP A 45 11.81 5.87 2.87
C ASP A 45 12.98 4.91 2.55
N LEU A 46 13.73 5.19 1.48
CA LEU A 46 14.89 4.37 1.11
C LEU A 46 15.97 4.38 2.19
N GLN A 47 16.29 5.55 2.74
CA GLN A 47 17.35 5.70 3.73
C GLN A 47 17.01 4.93 5.00
N PHE A 48 15.74 4.92 5.39
CA PHE A 48 15.22 4.07 6.45
C PHE A 48 15.40 2.58 6.13
N ALA A 49 14.98 2.15 4.95
CA ALA A 49 14.98 0.73 4.57
C ALA A 49 16.38 0.10 4.47
N ILE A 50 17.42 0.89 4.21
CA ILE A 50 18.82 0.41 4.10
C ILE A 50 19.64 0.59 5.38
N LYS A 51 19.04 1.09 6.47
CA LYS A 51 19.74 1.18 7.76
C LYS A 51 20.16 -0.19 8.24
N GLN A 52 21.33 -0.25 8.90
CA GLN A 52 21.85 -1.47 9.52
C GLN A 52 20.85 -2.10 10.52
N GLU A 53 20.07 -1.28 11.23
CA GLU A 53 19.01 -1.75 12.14
C GLU A 53 17.92 -2.57 11.45
N HIS A 54 17.76 -2.44 10.13
CA HIS A 54 16.74 -3.09 9.29
C HIS A 54 17.38 -3.94 8.19
N GLU A 55 18.51 -4.56 8.49
CA GLU A 55 19.25 -5.42 7.56
C GLU A 55 18.32 -6.41 6.82
N GLY A 56 18.43 -6.45 5.49
CA GLY A 56 17.64 -7.33 4.64
C GLY A 56 16.23 -6.84 4.29
N LEU A 57 15.76 -5.71 4.85
CA LEU A 57 14.41 -5.21 4.57
C LEU A 57 14.28 -4.81 3.10
N PHE A 58 15.19 -3.96 2.62
CA PHE A 58 15.20 -3.51 1.23
C PHE A 58 15.28 -4.68 0.25
N GLU A 59 16.20 -5.62 0.48
CA GLU A 59 16.44 -6.81 -0.34
C GLU A 59 15.19 -7.70 -0.38
N TYR A 60 14.54 -7.91 0.75
CA TYR A 60 13.31 -8.69 0.80
C TYR A 60 12.17 -8.03 0.01
N LEU A 61 11.94 -6.72 0.21
CA LEU A 61 10.91 -5.98 -0.54
C LEU A 61 11.19 -6.01 -2.05
N HIS A 62 12.47 -5.89 -2.42
CA HIS A 62 12.91 -5.95 -3.82
C HIS A 62 12.60 -7.30 -4.44
N VAL A 63 13.00 -8.41 -3.80
CA VAL A 63 12.73 -9.77 -4.31
C VAL A 63 11.23 -10.00 -4.46
N VAL A 64 10.43 -9.65 -3.45
CA VAL A 64 8.97 -9.83 -3.50
C VAL A 64 8.34 -9.03 -4.63
N PHE A 65 8.78 -7.79 -4.86
CA PHE A 65 8.25 -6.98 -5.95
C PHE A 65 8.70 -7.48 -7.32
N ALA A 66 9.97 -7.85 -7.48
CA ALA A 66 10.48 -8.41 -8.73
C ALA A 66 9.75 -9.70 -9.10
N ASP A 67 9.50 -10.60 -8.14
CA ASP A 67 8.70 -11.80 -8.37
C ASP A 67 7.25 -11.49 -8.77
N GLU A 68 6.68 -10.38 -8.30
CA GLU A 68 5.34 -9.95 -8.73
C GLU A 68 5.33 -9.39 -10.15
N VAL A 69 6.37 -8.64 -10.53
CA VAL A 69 6.57 -8.14 -11.89
C VAL A 69 6.78 -9.30 -12.87
N ASP A 70 7.60 -10.29 -12.51
CA ASP A 70 7.90 -11.44 -13.37
C ASP A 70 6.67 -12.31 -13.67
N LYS A 71 5.66 -12.32 -12.78
CA LYS A 71 4.36 -12.95 -13.06
C LYS A 71 3.63 -12.29 -14.23
N GLY A 72 3.87 -11.00 -14.48
CA GLY A 72 3.34 -10.27 -15.64
C GLY A 72 1.83 -10.12 -15.69
N MET A 73 1.14 -10.16 -14.54
CA MET A 73 -0.33 -10.13 -14.46
C MET A 73 -0.90 -8.86 -13.81
N THR A 74 -0.10 -8.09 -13.09
CA THR A 74 -0.60 -7.01 -12.21
C THR A 74 0.08 -5.67 -12.44
N TYR A 75 1.36 -5.67 -12.81
CA TYR A 75 2.15 -4.47 -13.09
C TYR A 75 2.51 -4.40 -14.58
N PRO A 76 2.60 -3.19 -15.16
CA PRO A 76 3.01 -3.00 -16.57
C PRO A 76 4.52 -3.16 -16.81
N GLN A 77 5.33 -3.23 -15.75
CA GLN A 77 6.78 -3.39 -15.90
C GLN A 77 7.14 -4.83 -16.29
N GLU A 78 8.27 -5.00 -16.97
CA GLU A 78 8.76 -6.32 -17.41
C GLU A 78 10.06 -6.73 -16.71
N ASP A 79 10.86 -5.78 -16.23
CA ASP A 79 12.11 -6.05 -15.51
C ASP A 79 12.25 -5.11 -14.32
N MET A 80 12.34 -5.71 -13.13
CA MET A 80 12.58 -5.05 -11.85
C MET A 80 13.62 -5.82 -11.01
N ARG A 81 14.44 -6.68 -11.64
CA ARG A 81 15.43 -7.51 -10.94
C ARG A 81 16.68 -6.73 -10.54
N ASP A 82 16.93 -5.58 -11.16
CA ASP A 82 17.98 -4.64 -10.75
C ASP A 82 17.59 -3.83 -9.49
N PRO A 83 18.38 -3.90 -8.39
CA PRO A 83 18.09 -3.16 -7.16
C PRO A 83 18.00 -1.64 -7.35
N ALA A 84 18.83 -1.06 -8.22
CA ALA A 84 18.83 0.39 -8.43
C ALA A 84 17.54 0.83 -9.14
N THR A 85 17.08 0.06 -10.12
CA THR A 85 15.80 0.28 -10.80
C THR A 85 14.63 0.17 -9.83
N PHE A 86 14.64 -0.81 -8.93
CA PHE A 86 13.63 -0.94 -7.88
C PHE A 86 13.63 0.25 -6.92
N ALA A 87 14.79 0.67 -6.41
CA ALA A 87 14.91 1.84 -5.54
C ALA A 87 14.36 3.11 -6.21
N ASN A 88 14.76 3.37 -7.46
CA ASN A 88 14.32 4.52 -8.23
C ASN A 88 12.81 4.51 -8.56
N TYR A 89 12.18 3.34 -8.57
CA TYR A 89 10.76 3.21 -8.88
C TYR A 89 9.87 3.19 -7.63
N PHE A 90 10.16 2.28 -6.69
CA PHE A 90 9.32 1.96 -5.55
C PHE A 90 9.59 2.90 -4.37
N PHE A 91 10.85 3.32 -4.19
CA PHE A 91 11.27 4.29 -3.17
C PHE A 91 11.46 5.71 -3.74
N ALA A 92 10.82 6.02 -4.87
CA ALA A 92 10.87 7.36 -5.47
C ALA A 92 10.28 8.47 -4.57
N ALA A 93 9.48 8.09 -3.57
CA ALA A 93 8.84 8.99 -2.60
C ALA A 93 8.55 8.20 -1.31
N ASP A 94 7.32 8.30 -0.79
CA ASP A 94 6.90 7.70 0.48
C ASP A 94 6.63 6.19 0.30
N VAL A 95 7.09 5.34 1.24
CA VAL A 95 6.77 3.90 1.28
C VAL A 95 6.11 3.56 2.61
N ILE A 96 5.06 2.74 2.54
CA ILE A 96 4.34 2.26 3.72
C ILE A 96 4.48 0.74 3.79
N VAL A 97 4.92 0.23 4.94
CA VAL A 97 5.14 -1.21 5.19
C VAL A 97 4.25 -1.67 6.33
N ALA A 98 3.51 -2.75 6.10
CA ALA A 98 2.68 -3.41 7.11
C ALA A 98 3.38 -4.67 7.63
N ILE A 99 3.46 -4.78 8.96
CA ILE A 99 4.02 -5.91 9.70
C ILE A 99 2.90 -6.54 10.54
N VAL A 100 2.77 -7.85 10.47
CA VAL A 100 1.86 -8.62 11.34
C VAL A 100 2.39 -8.53 12.77
N GLY A 101 1.75 -7.75 13.64
CA GLY A 101 2.08 -7.60 15.06
C GLY A 101 1.39 -8.66 15.91
N ALA A 102 2.11 -9.24 16.88
CA ALA A 102 1.53 -10.22 17.81
C ALA A 102 0.91 -9.54 19.04
N ARG A 103 -0.32 -9.93 19.38
CA ARG A 103 -1.17 -9.59 20.54
C ARG A 103 -1.34 -8.12 20.94
N SER A 104 -2.59 -7.76 21.24
CA SER A 104 -3.00 -6.42 21.67
C SER A 104 -2.07 -5.90 22.79
N PRO A 105 -1.65 -4.63 22.77
CA PRO A 105 -0.86 -4.00 23.84
C PRO A 105 -1.55 -3.95 25.22
N ASP A 106 -2.77 -4.49 25.34
CA ASP A 106 -3.55 -4.53 26.59
C ASP A 106 -2.99 -5.52 27.64
N GLU A 107 -1.98 -6.34 27.34
CA GLU A 107 -1.32 -7.19 28.35
C GLU A 107 -0.08 -6.54 29.02
N ASP A 108 0.48 -5.44 28.49
CA ASP A 108 1.75 -4.87 29.01
C ASP A 108 1.75 -3.33 29.25
N THR A 109 0.62 -2.62 29.15
CA THR A 109 0.59 -1.14 29.38
C THR A 109 -0.15 -0.77 30.69
N PRO A 110 0.45 0.02 31.62
CA PRO A 110 -0.26 0.51 32.80
C PRO A 110 -1.38 1.47 32.42
N VAL A 111 -2.49 1.36 33.15
CA VAL A 111 -3.71 2.19 33.04
C VAL A 111 -3.38 3.68 33.00
N GLY A 112 -3.67 4.35 31.88
CA GLY A 112 -3.77 5.81 31.84
C GLY A 112 -3.37 6.51 30.54
N MET A 113 -4.11 6.32 29.44
CA MET A 113 -4.15 7.31 28.37
C MET A 113 -5.58 7.40 27.81
N SER A 114 -6.11 8.63 27.79
CA SER A 114 -7.49 8.98 27.44
C SER A 114 -7.82 8.68 25.97
N THR A 115 -8.91 7.95 25.76
CA THR A 115 -9.50 7.62 24.47
C THR A 115 -10.36 8.77 23.95
N SER A 116 -10.08 9.29 22.75
CA SER A 116 -11.04 10.04 21.96
C SER A 116 -11.63 9.13 20.87
N GLU A 117 -12.94 8.94 20.93
CA GLU A 117 -13.72 8.10 20.03
C GLU A 117 -14.02 8.84 18.72
N VAL A 118 -13.34 8.48 17.62
CA VAL A 118 -13.90 8.59 16.25
C VAL A 118 -13.26 7.52 15.35
N ASN A 119 -14.11 6.67 14.74
CA ASN A 119 -13.85 5.64 13.72
C ASN A 119 -13.10 4.37 14.15
N GLU A 120 -13.64 3.21 13.75
CA GLU A 120 -13.20 1.85 14.10
C GLU A 120 -11.66 1.66 14.10
N ALA A 121 -11.08 1.66 15.31
CA ALA A 121 -9.89 0.93 15.75
C ALA A 121 -8.52 1.21 15.07
N VAL A 122 -8.28 2.40 14.50
CA VAL A 122 -6.91 2.81 14.11
C VAL A 122 -6.25 3.55 15.28
N ARG A 123 -5.15 3.01 15.82
CA ARG A 123 -4.40 3.65 16.91
C ARG A 123 -3.03 4.10 16.41
N GLU A 124 -2.73 5.40 16.50
CA GLU A 124 -1.37 5.89 16.31
C GLU A 124 -0.50 5.50 17.49
N VAL A 125 0.71 5.03 17.20
CA VAL A 125 1.65 4.52 18.20
C VAL A 125 3.07 4.95 17.85
N ASN A 126 3.88 5.16 18.89
CA ASN A 126 5.32 5.30 18.74
C ASN A 126 5.98 3.91 18.85
N LEU A 127 5.77 3.08 17.83
CA LEU A 127 6.27 1.72 17.77
C LEU A 127 7.32 1.61 16.65
N SER A 128 8.52 1.15 16.98
CA SER A 128 9.56 0.93 15.98
C SER A 128 9.24 -0.27 15.08
N LEU A 129 9.84 -0.26 13.89
CA LEU A 129 9.72 -1.35 12.93
C LEU A 129 10.27 -2.67 13.51
N GLU A 130 11.41 -2.63 14.21
CA GLU A 130 11.99 -3.78 14.90
C GLU A 130 11.11 -4.30 16.05
N ALA A 131 10.50 -3.40 16.84
CA ALA A 131 9.56 -3.80 17.90
C ALA A 131 8.31 -4.48 17.33
N SER A 132 7.91 -4.13 16.09
CA SER A 132 6.86 -4.84 15.36
C SER A 132 7.33 -6.19 14.82
N ARG A 133 8.57 -6.26 14.31
CA ARG A 133 9.17 -7.49 13.77
C ARG A 133 9.37 -8.56 14.84
N ARG A 134 9.82 -8.17 16.05
CA ARG A 134 10.09 -9.06 17.19
C ARG A 134 11.05 -10.21 16.83
N GLY A 135 12.10 -9.90 16.08
CA GLY A 135 13.12 -10.87 15.67
C GLY A 135 12.70 -11.87 14.58
N ARG A 136 11.44 -11.89 14.14
CA ARG A 136 10.98 -12.72 13.00
C ARG A 136 11.65 -12.31 11.69
N SER A 137 11.76 -13.22 10.74
CA SER A 137 12.22 -12.88 9.40
C SER A 137 11.23 -11.97 8.68
N TRP A 138 11.71 -11.17 7.71
CA TRP A 138 10.85 -10.32 6.88
C TRP A 138 9.77 -11.13 6.14
N ALA A 139 10.13 -12.35 5.70
CA ALA A 139 9.22 -13.28 5.04
C ALA A 139 8.02 -13.71 5.89
N GLU A 140 8.21 -13.84 7.20
CA GLU A 140 7.17 -14.25 8.14
C GLU A 140 6.28 -13.09 8.55
N CYS A 141 6.83 -11.88 8.67
CA CYS A 141 6.15 -10.77 9.32
C CYS A 141 5.62 -9.69 8.38
N ILE A 142 6.16 -9.48 7.18
CA ILE A 142 5.65 -8.45 6.27
C ILE A 142 4.31 -8.87 5.69
N ALA A 143 3.23 -8.20 6.09
CA ALA A 143 1.88 -8.43 5.56
C ALA A 143 1.72 -7.87 4.13
N GLY A 144 2.47 -6.82 3.83
CA GLY A 144 2.52 -6.18 2.52
C GLY A 144 2.99 -4.74 2.62
N PHE A 145 3.09 -4.08 1.47
CA PHE A 145 3.69 -2.75 1.38
C PHE A 145 3.18 -2.03 0.13
N TYR A 146 3.26 -0.70 0.15
CA TYR A 146 2.91 0.13 -0.99
C TYR A 146 3.72 1.42 -1.01
N TYR A 147 3.94 1.97 -2.20
CA TYR A 147 4.46 3.32 -2.34
C TYR A 147 3.32 4.33 -2.44
N VAL A 148 3.59 5.59 -2.09
CA VAL A 148 2.73 6.75 -2.39
C VAL A 148 3.62 7.83 -3.01
N LYS A 149 3.32 8.22 -4.24
CA LYS A 149 4.10 9.24 -4.96
C LYS A 149 3.21 10.14 -5.80
N PRO A 150 3.67 11.33 -6.21
CA PRO A 150 2.90 12.16 -7.12
C PRO A 150 2.67 11.42 -8.46
N ASN A 151 1.45 11.44 -8.97
CA ASN A 151 1.12 10.83 -10.25
C ASN A 151 1.60 11.68 -11.43
N TYR A 152 1.67 13.00 -11.21
CA TYR A 152 2.02 13.99 -12.22
C TYR A 152 3.05 14.98 -11.65
N PRO A 153 3.85 15.64 -12.51
CA PRO A 153 4.78 16.68 -12.08
C PRO A 153 4.07 17.99 -11.71
N GLY A 154 4.78 18.84 -10.95
CA GLY A 154 4.49 20.27 -10.80
C GLY A 154 3.05 20.58 -10.36
N ARG A 155 2.29 21.26 -11.22
CA ARG A 155 0.93 21.77 -10.93
C ARG A 155 -0.08 20.68 -10.54
N SER A 156 0.19 19.43 -10.92
CA SER A 156 -0.70 18.30 -10.65
C SER A 156 -0.11 17.30 -9.63
N SER A 157 0.96 17.68 -8.92
CA SER A 157 1.64 16.81 -7.94
C SER A 157 0.82 16.53 -6.68
N HIS A 158 -0.25 17.30 -6.45
CA HIS A 158 -1.22 17.08 -5.37
C HIS A 158 -2.08 15.83 -5.59
N ILE A 159 -2.05 15.24 -6.78
CA ILE A 159 -2.70 13.96 -7.11
C ILE A 159 -1.65 12.86 -6.99
N CYS A 160 -1.81 11.93 -6.03
CA CYS A 160 -0.89 10.80 -5.89
C CYS A 160 -1.33 9.58 -6.68
N ASN A 161 -0.39 8.65 -6.81
CA ASN A 161 -0.59 7.28 -7.23
C ASN A 161 0.05 6.35 -6.19
N ALA A 162 -0.41 5.10 -6.14
CA ALA A 162 0.13 4.06 -5.28
C ALA A 162 0.12 2.71 -5.99
N GLY A 163 1.05 1.84 -5.60
CA GLY A 163 1.11 0.45 -6.04
C GLY A 163 1.28 -0.46 -4.84
N PHE A 164 0.46 -1.51 -4.76
CA PHE A 164 0.34 -2.37 -3.59
C PHE A 164 0.88 -3.77 -3.85
N VAL A 165 1.63 -4.29 -2.88
CA VAL A 165 2.22 -5.62 -2.94
C VAL A 165 1.88 -6.39 -1.67
N VAL A 166 1.33 -7.59 -1.84
CA VAL A 166 1.14 -8.57 -0.77
C VAL A 166 2.02 -9.79 -1.09
N PRO A 167 3.00 -10.14 -0.24
CA PRO A 167 3.85 -11.30 -0.45
C PRO A 167 3.02 -12.57 -0.70
N PRO A 168 3.42 -13.46 -1.62
CA PRO A 168 2.66 -14.68 -1.92
C PRO A 168 2.30 -15.52 -0.69
N THR A 169 3.21 -15.63 0.27
CA THR A 169 3.04 -16.34 1.54
C THR A 169 1.98 -15.74 2.48
N GLN A 170 1.54 -14.51 2.20
CA GLN A 170 0.62 -13.74 3.04
C GLN A 170 -0.73 -13.46 2.35
N ARG A 171 -0.93 -13.97 1.13
CA ARG A 171 -2.18 -13.82 0.37
C ARG A 171 -3.32 -14.61 1.01
N GLY A 172 -4.56 -14.22 0.68
CA GLY A 172 -5.76 -14.87 1.23
C GLY A 172 -6.05 -14.56 2.71
N ARG A 173 -5.29 -13.65 3.31
CA ARG A 173 -5.45 -13.23 4.72
C ARG A 173 -6.10 -11.86 4.88
N GLY A 174 -6.67 -11.28 3.82
CA GLY A 174 -7.34 -9.97 3.87
C GLY A 174 -6.43 -8.73 4.01
N TYR A 175 -5.09 -8.89 4.01
CA TYR A 175 -4.16 -7.77 4.19
C TYR A 175 -4.25 -6.68 3.12
N GLY A 176 -4.61 -7.03 1.88
CA GLY A 176 -4.86 -6.03 0.83
C GLY A 176 -5.92 -4.99 1.24
N ARG A 177 -6.95 -5.40 1.98
CA ARG A 177 -7.97 -4.49 2.51
C ARG A 177 -7.40 -3.57 3.59
N VAL A 178 -6.54 -4.08 4.46
CA VAL A 178 -5.88 -3.28 5.50
C VAL A 178 -4.95 -2.25 4.87
N LEU A 179 -4.11 -2.64 3.90
CA LEU A 179 -3.24 -1.73 3.17
C LEU A 179 -4.02 -0.63 2.43
N ALA A 180 -5.14 -1.00 1.81
CA ALA A 180 -5.97 -0.04 1.09
C ALA A 180 -6.69 0.95 2.04
N LYS A 181 -7.13 0.48 3.21
CA LYS A 181 -7.66 1.38 4.26
C LYS A 181 -6.56 2.27 4.84
N SER A 182 -5.37 1.75 5.10
CA SER A 182 -4.24 2.55 5.58
C SER A 182 -3.79 3.57 4.55
N TYR A 183 -3.90 3.27 3.25
CA TYR A 183 -3.64 4.23 2.19
C TYR A 183 -4.55 5.46 2.30
N LEU A 184 -5.84 5.28 2.55
CA LEU A 184 -6.79 6.39 2.76
C LEU A 184 -6.49 7.20 4.03
N HIS A 185 -5.78 6.61 5.00
CA HIS A 185 -5.30 7.30 6.18
C HIS A 185 -3.99 8.08 5.93
N TYR A 186 -3.00 7.45 5.30
CA TYR A 186 -1.66 8.04 5.10
C TYR A 186 -1.61 9.03 3.93
N ALA A 187 -2.24 8.76 2.79
CA ALA A 187 -2.13 9.60 1.60
C ALA A 187 -2.56 11.08 1.80
N PRO A 188 -3.71 11.40 2.42
CA PRO A 188 -4.06 12.80 2.72
C PRO A 188 -3.09 13.45 3.72
N ARG A 189 -2.58 12.70 4.70
CA ARG A 189 -1.60 13.20 5.69
C ARG A 189 -0.23 13.48 5.08
N LEU A 190 0.09 12.81 3.97
CA LEU A 190 1.24 13.10 3.12
C LEU A 190 1.02 14.39 2.27
N GLY A 191 -0.14 15.05 2.39
CA GLY A 191 -0.45 16.33 1.75
C GLY A 191 -1.13 16.21 0.38
N TYR A 192 -1.41 14.98 -0.07
CA TYR A 192 -2.14 14.78 -1.32
C TYR A 192 -3.62 15.13 -1.17
N LYS A 193 -4.24 15.61 -2.25
CA LYS A 193 -5.66 16.01 -2.29
C LYS A 193 -6.53 15.02 -3.04
N ALA A 194 -5.94 14.17 -3.87
CA ALA A 194 -6.63 13.12 -4.58
C ALA A 194 -5.68 11.98 -4.92
N SER A 195 -6.25 10.86 -5.34
CA SER A 195 -5.55 9.68 -5.83
C SER A 195 -6.04 9.29 -7.21
N ILE A 196 -5.09 8.87 -8.06
CA ILE A 196 -5.35 8.20 -9.32
C ILE A 196 -4.57 6.89 -9.39
N PHE A 197 -5.25 5.80 -9.75
CA PHE A 197 -4.62 4.56 -10.19
C PHE A 197 -4.79 4.45 -11.71
N ASN A 198 -3.68 4.55 -12.44
CA ASN A 198 -3.73 4.65 -13.90
C ASN A 198 -4.08 3.33 -14.61
N LEU A 199 -3.64 2.19 -14.07
CA LEU A 199 -3.72 0.90 -14.75
C LEU A 199 -4.18 -0.20 -13.78
N VAL A 200 -5.49 -0.23 -13.48
CA VAL A 200 -6.09 -1.37 -12.78
C VAL A 200 -6.71 -2.30 -13.82
N TYR A 201 -6.00 -3.37 -14.17
CA TYR A 201 -6.44 -4.31 -15.21
C TYR A 201 -7.76 -5.00 -14.89
N VAL A 202 -8.62 -5.17 -15.91
CA VAL A 202 -9.99 -5.66 -15.73
C VAL A 202 -10.08 -7.09 -15.19
N ASN A 203 -9.04 -7.90 -15.41
CA ASN A 203 -8.94 -9.26 -14.88
C ASN A 203 -8.54 -9.32 -13.40
N ASN A 204 -8.17 -8.19 -12.79
CA ASN A 204 -7.92 -8.09 -11.35
C ASN A 204 -9.20 -7.67 -10.60
N GLU A 205 -10.19 -8.56 -10.60
CA GLU A 205 -11.50 -8.28 -10.01
C GLU A 205 -11.44 -7.96 -8.51
N ALA A 206 -10.50 -8.56 -7.78
CA ALA A 206 -10.30 -8.32 -6.36
C ALA A 206 -9.93 -6.85 -6.09
N SER A 207 -9.02 -6.30 -6.90
CA SER A 207 -8.61 -4.90 -6.83
C SER A 207 -9.78 -3.96 -7.20
N ILE A 208 -10.51 -4.27 -8.28
CA ILE A 208 -11.67 -3.48 -8.71
C ILE A 208 -12.71 -3.38 -7.61
N ARG A 209 -13.15 -4.51 -7.05
CA ARG A 209 -14.13 -4.53 -5.94
C ARG A 209 -13.62 -3.80 -4.71
N LEU A 210 -12.32 -3.90 -4.41
CA LEU A 210 -11.72 -3.20 -3.27
C LEU A 210 -11.79 -1.68 -3.45
N TRP A 211 -11.41 -1.17 -4.62
CA TRP A 211 -11.41 0.28 -4.88
C TRP A 211 -12.82 0.86 -4.94
N GLU A 212 -13.78 0.17 -5.56
CA GLU A 212 -15.18 0.60 -5.58
C GLU A 212 -15.77 0.67 -4.16
N ASN A 213 -15.53 -0.35 -3.32
CA ASN A 213 -15.97 -0.35 -1.92
C ASN A 213 -15.28 0.74 -1.09
N LEU A 214 -14.07 1.14 -1.49
CA LEU A 214 -13.35 2.26 -0.91
C LEU A 214 -13.62 3.55 -1.68
N GLY A 215 -14.81 3.74 -2.25
CA GLY A 215 -15.27 5.03 -2.79
C GLY A 215 -14.42 5.61 -3.92
N PHE A 216 -13.60 4.81 -4.60
CA PHE A 216 -12.98 5.23 -5.86
C PHE A 216 -14.00 5.09 -6.99
N ILE A 217 -13.99 6.06 -7.90
CA ILE A 217 -14.80 6.01 -9.12
C ILE A 217 -13.94 5.55 -10.29
N LYS A 218 -14.56 4.86 -11.25
CA LYS A 218 -13.95 4.53 -12.56
C LYS A 218 -13.97 5.79 -13.43
N ALA A 219 -12.87 6.56 -13.41
CA ALA A 219 -12.72 7.78 -14.18
C ALA A 219 -12.58 7.55 -15.69
N GLY A 220 -12.14 6.35 -16.10
CA GLY A 220 -12.04 5.98 -17.51
C GLY A 220 -11.62 4.53 -17.70
N ARG A 221 -11.72 4.05 -18.95
CA ARG A 221 -11.27 2.72 -19.37
C ARG A 221 -10.34 2.86 -20.57
N ILE A 222 -9.20 2.21 -20.50
CA ILE A 222 -8.23 2.14 -21.59
C ILE A 222 -8.36 0.74 -22.21
N PRO A 223 -8.83 0.62 -23.47
CA PRO A 223 -8.93 -0.66 -24.13
C PRO A 223 -7.55 -1.23 -24.43
N LYS A 224 -7.34 -2.54 -24.22
CA LYS A 224 -6.10 -3.27 -24.52
C LYS A 224 -4.84 -2.61 -23.93
N ALA A 225 -4.95 -2.05 -22.73
CA ALA A 225 -3.93 -1.23 -22.09
C ALA A 225 -2.65 -2.01 -21.73
N GLY A 226 -2.78 -3.27 -21.32
CA GLY A 226 -1.65 -4.10 -20.87
C GLY A 226 -1.51 -5.34 -21.72
N ARG A 227 -0.27 -5.67 -22.11
CA ARG A 227 0.11 -6.98 -22.64
C ARG A 227 0.53 -7.83 -21.44
N LEU A 228 -0.36 -8.69 -20.95
CA LEU A 228 -0.19 -9.46 -19.72
C LEU A 228 0.04 -10.94 -20.01
N LYS A 229 0.81 -11.60 -19.15
CA LYS A 229 0.92 -13.06 -19.18
C LYS A 229 -0.42 -13.69 -18.80
N ARG A 230 -0.78 -14.75 -19.52
CA ARG A 230 -2.01 -15.50 -19.25
C ARG A 230 -1.86 -16.37 -18.00
N SER A 231 -2.96 -16.57 -17.28
CA SER A 231 -2.98 -17.37 -16.05
C SER A 231 -2.65 -18.86 -16.26
N ASP A 232 -2.83 -19.37 -17.49
CA ASP A 232 -2.43 -20.72 -17.90
C ASP A 232 -0.94 -20.85 -18.23
N GLY A 233 -0.18 -19.76 -18.15
CA GLY A 233 1.24 -19.68 -18.49
C GLY A 233 1.54 -19.75 -19.99
N LYS A 234 0.52 -19.72 -20.87
CA LYS A 234 0.67 -19.91 -22.32
C LYS A 234 0.54 -18.60 -23.08
N GLY A 235 1.65 -17.86 -23.12
CA GLY A 235 1.75 -16.62 -23.87
C GLY A 235 1.09 -15.44 -23.15
N GLU A 236 0.64 -14.48 -23.94
CA GLU A 236 0.17 -13.18 -23.46
C GLU A 236 -1.16 -12.80 -24.09
N GLU A 237 -1.87 -11.88 -23.43
CA GLU A 237 -3.11 -11.31 -23.90
C GLU A 237 -3.15 -9.80 -23.66
N TYR A 238 -3.92 -9.08 -24.49
CA TYR A 238 -4.14 -7.65 -24.32
C TYR A 238 -5.38 -7.41 -23.46
N VAL A 239 -5.18 -6.82 -22.28
CA VAL A 239 -6.20 -6.63 -21.26
C VAL A 239 -6.49 -5.15 -21.07
N ASP A 240 -7.78 -4.81 -20.98
CA ASP A 240 -8.22 -3.46 -20.66
C ASP A 240 -7.79 -3.04 -19.25
N ALA A 241 -7.69 -1.74 -19.00
CA ALA A 241 -7.45 -1.21 -17.67
C ALA A 241 -8.45 -0.09 -17.30
N TRP A 242 -8.89 -0.09 -16.05
CA TRP A 242 -9.59 1.02 -15.44
C TRP A 242 -8.60 2.07 -14.93
N VAL A 243 -8.93 3.33 -15.15
CA VAL A 243 -8.39 4.46 -14.41
C VAL A 243 -9.32 4.72 -13.23
N PHE A 244 -8.82 4.59 -12.01
CA PHE A 244 -9.58 4.93 -10.80
C PHE A 244 -9.20 6.31 -10.30
N TYR A 245 -10.17 7.04 -9.76
CA TYR A 245 -9.98 8.35 -9.12
C TYR A 245 -10.69 8.39 -7.77
N ARG A 246 -10.09 9.08 -6.80
CA ARG A 246 -10.75 9.46 -5.55
C ARG A 246 -10.24 10.82 -5.06
N SER A 247 -11.15 11.70 -4.67
CA SER A 247 -10.81 12.92 -3.91
C SER A 247 -10.61 12.57 -2.42
N PHE A 248 -9.64 13.23 -1.79
CA PHE A 248 -9.44 13.17 -0.34
C PHE A 248 -9.98 14.39 0.41
N SER A 249 -10.36 15.46 -0.30
CA SER A 249 -11.10 16.56 0.32
C SER A 249 -12.45 16.05 0.80
N ASP A 250 -12.87 16.48 1.99
CA ASP A 250 -14.12 16.06 2.61
C ASP A 250 -15.29 16.17 1.62
N SER A 251 -16.06 15.10 1.50
CA SER A 251 -17.40 15.12 0.89
C SER A 251 -18.39 15.80 1.85
N GLY A 252 -18.04 17.02 2.25
CA GLY A 252 -18.72 17.85 3.25
C GLY A 252 -18.81 19.29 2.79
N SER A 253 -19.33 19.49 1.58
CA SER A 253 -19.97 20.74 1.13
C SER A 253 -20.52 20.51 -0.28
N GLU A 254 -21.75 20.03 -0.38
CA GLU A 254 -22.65 20.57 -1.39
C GLU A 254 -22.86 22.05 -1.03
N GLY A 255 -21.91 22.89 -1.44
CA GLY A 255 -21.94 24.34 -1.31
C GLY A 255 -21.92 24.91 -2.71
N GLU A 256 -23.07 25.43 -3.10
CA GLU A 256 -23.36 26.34 -4.22
C GLU A 256 -22.20 26.64 -5.18
N ALA A 257 -22.39 26.21 -6.43
CA ALA A 257 -21.65 26.75 -7.55
C ALA A 257 -21.94 28.27 -7.68
N PRO A 258 -20.94 29.11 -7.98
CA PRO A 258 -21.17 30.47 -8.45
C PRO A 258 -21.82 30.50 -9.85
#